data_AF-A0A7J8YL83-F1
#
_entry.id   AF-A0A7J8YL83-F1
#
_cell.length_a   1.000
_cell.length_b   1.000
_cell.length_c   1.000
_cell.angle_alpha   90.00
_cell.angle_beta   90.00
_cell.angle_gamma   90.00
#
_symmetry.space_group_name_H-M   'P 1'
#
loop_
_entity.id
_entity.type
_entity.pdbx_description
1 polymer ?
#
loop_
_entity_poly.entity_id
_entity_poly.type
_entity_poly.pdbx_seq_one_letter_code
_entity_poly.pdbx_strand_id
1 'polypeptide(L)'
;MIGFEWTVAKFFWYLFFMFFTLLYFTFYGMMAVAVTPNHYIAAIVSAAFYGIWNLFSGFIIPRPSMPIWWRWYYWICPVSWTLYGLVVSQFGDLTHMLEDGDNETVEQYLRNFFDFRHDYLGLVAAVIVSFAVLFGAIFTVSIKMFNFQRR
;
A
#
# COMPACT_ATOMS: atom_id res chain seq x y z
N MET A 1 -4.17 22.53 8.73
CA MET A 1 -3.40 21.26 8.68
C MET A 1 -4.38 20.12 8.84
N ILE A 2 -4.09 18.93 8.27
CA ILE A 2 -5.02 17.80 8.04
C ILE A 2 -5.73 17.25 9.31
N GLY A 3 -5.37 17.71 10.52
CA GLY A 3 -6.12 17.41 11.75
C GLY A 3 -5.74 16.10 12.43
N PHE A 4 -4.59 15.52 12.11
CA PHE A 4 -4.08 14.33 12.80
C PHE A 4 -3.64 14.65 14.23
N GLU A 5 -3.65 13.63 15.08
CA GLU A 5 -3.17 13.74 16.45
C GLU A 5 -1.69 14.12 16.50
N TRP A 6 -1.37 15.09 17.36
CA TRP A 6 -0.03 15.64 17.52
C TRP A 6 0.83 14.77 18.45
N THR A 7 1.00 13.50 18.12
CA THR A 7 1.94 12.61 18.81
C THR A 7 3.15 12.29 17.93
N VAL A 8 4.34 12.32 18.55
CA VAL A 8 5.61 12.10 17.84
C VAL A 8 5.65 10.71 17.20
N ALA A 9 5.10 9.69 17.88
CA ALA A 9 5.02 8.33 17.35
C ALA A 9 4.18 8.25 16.06
N LYS A 10 2.98 8.85 16.05
CA LYS A 10 2.11 8.86 14.85
C LYS A 10 2.72 9.63 13.69
N PHE A 11 3.46 10.71 13.97
CA PHE A 11 4.23 11.43 12.96
C PHE A 11 5.29 10.54 12.31
N PHE A 12 6.10 9.81 13.10
CA PHE A 12 7.11 8.92 12.55
C PHE A 12 6.52 7.73 11.80
N TRP A 13 5.39 7.17 12.26
CA TRP A 13 4.67 6.15 11.51
C TRP A 13 4.17 6.66 10.17
N TYR A 14 3.56 7.85 10.14
CA TYR A 14 3.14 8.48 8.90
C TYR A 14 4.33 8.69 7.95
N LEU A 15 5.43 9.26 8.45
CA LEU A 15 6.65 9.46 7.66
C LEU A 15 7.20 8.14 7.12
N PHE A 16 7.25 7.09 7.95
CA PHE A 16 7.71 5.76 7.56
C PHE A 16 6.86 5.19 6.42
N PHE A 17 5.54 5.14 6.59
CA PHE A 17 4.64 4.58 5.59
C PHE A 17 4.67 5.39 4.29
N MET A 18 4.69 6.72 4.38
CA MET A 18 4.81 7.58 3.20
C MET A 18 6.14 7.41 2.47
N PHE A 19 7.26 7.38 3.23
CA PHE A 19 8.60 7.22 2.67
C PHE A 19 8.72 5.90 1.90
N PHE A 20 8.38 4.77 2.54
CA PHE A 20 8.49 3.47 1.88
C PHE A 20 7.46 3.30 0.75
N THR A 21 6.31 3.96 0.84
CA THR A 21 5.33 3.99 -0.25
C THR A 21 5.92 4.65 -1.50
N LEU A 22 6.47 5.85 -1.36
CA LEU A 22 7.12 6.55 -2.46
C LEU A 22 8.33 5.78 -2.99
N LEU A 23 9.09 5.15 -2.09
CA LEU A 23 10.26 4.35 -2.45
C LEU A 23 9.87 3.13 -3.30
N TYR A 24 8.90 2.32 -2.87
CA TYR A 24 8.48 1.16 -3.66
C TYR A 24 7.86 1.58 -4.99
N PHE A 25 7.11 2.69 -5.06
CA PHE A 25 6.55 3.19 -6.32
C PHE A 25 7.65 3.59 -7.30
N THR A 26 8.72 4.21 -6.78
CA THR A 26 9.88 4.59 -7.58
C THR A 26 10.62 3.34 -8.09
N PHE A 27 10.85 2.35 -7.22
CA PHE A 27 11.45 1.07 -7.62
C PHE A 27 10.58 0.29 -8.61
N TYR A 28 9.26 0.31 -8.45
CA TYR A 28 8.34 -0.28 -9.40
C TYR A 28 8.42 0.39 -10.77
N GLY A 29 8.43 1.73 -10.84
CA GLY A 29 8.58 2.45 -12.10
C GLY A 29 9.90 2.13 -12.80
N MET A 30 11.00 2.09 -12.04
CA MET A 30 12.31 1.71 -12.57
C MET A 30 12.34 0.25 -13.05
N MET A 31 11.74 -0.67 -12.30
CA MET A 31 11.56 -2.07 -12.69
C MET A 31 10.77 -2.21 -13.98
N ALA A 32 9.63 -1.51 -14.12
CA ALA A 32 8.78 -1.58 -15.30
C ALA A 32 9.54 -1.12 -16.56
N VAL A 33 10.33 -0.06 -16.45
CA VAL A 33 11.19 0.41 -17.55
C VAL A 33 12.31 -0.60 -17.87
N ALA A 34 12.95 -1.20 -16.86
CA ALA A 34 14.04 -2.14 -17.07
C ALA A 34 13.60 -3.48 -17.67
N VAL A 35 12.36 -3.91 -17.41
CA VAL A 35 11.82 -5.20 -17.91
C VAL A 35 11.20 -5.05 -19.31
N THR A 36 10.84 -3.84 -19.72
CA THR A 36 10.17 -3.61 -21.01
C THR A 36 11.13 -3.10 -22.09
N PRO A 37 10.88 -3.39 -23.39
CA PRO A 37 11.79 -2.98 -24.46
C PRO A 37 11.77 -1.48 -24.76
N ASN A 38 10.69 -0.77 -24.39
CA ASN A 38 10.48 0.65 -24.69
C ASN A 38 9.62 1.30 -23.60
N HIS A 39 9.94 2.55 -23.26
CA HIS A 39 9.21 3.39 -22.32
C HIS A 39 7.70 3.53 -22.62
N TYR A 40 7.26 3.50 -23.88
CA TYR A 40 5.82 3.50 -24.20
C TYR A 40 5.11 2.26 -23.67
N ILE A 41 5.72 1.08 -23.80
CA ILE A 41 5.18 -0.18 -23.27
C ILE A 41 5.25 -0.15 -21.74
N ALA A 42 6.35 0.33 -21.17
CA ALA A 42 6.50 0.51 -19.73
C ALA A 42 5.36 1.34 -19.13
N ALA A 43 4.99 2.45 -19.79
CA ALA A 43 3.93 3.34 -19.36
C ALA A 43 2.56 2.66 -19.39
N ILE A 44 2.23 1.95 -20.47
CA ILE A 44 0.96 1.23 -20.61
C ILE A 44 0.82 0.15 -19.53
N VAL A 45 1.87 -0.66 -19.34
CA VAL A 45 1.88 -1.73 -18.32
C VAL A 45 1.76 -1.13 -16.92
N SER A 46 2.52 -0.07 -16.63
CA SER A 46 2.46 0.60 -15.33
C SER A 46 1.07 1.17 -15.03
N ALA A 47 0.44 1.82 -16.02
CA ALA A 47 -0.90 2.39 -15.88
C ALA A 47 -1.95 1.31 -15.58
N ALA A 48 -1.86 0.15 -16.25
CA ALA A 48 -2.75 -0.98 -15.98
C ALA A 48 -2.61 -1.47 -14.52
N PHE A 49 -1.39 -1.70 -14.05
CA PHE A 49 -1.15 -2.13 -12.67
C PHE A 49 -1.57 -1.08 -11.64
N TYR A 50 -1.33 0.21 -11.89
CA TYR A 50 -1.82 1.28 -11.00
C TYR A 50 -3.34 1.30 -10.91
N GLY A 51 -4.04 1.09 -12.02
CA GLY A 51 -5.50 0.97 -12.03
C GLY A 51 -5.98 -0.21 -11.18
N ILE A 52 -5.37 -1.39 -11.35
CA ILE A 52 -5.75 -2.59 -10.57
C ILE A 52 -5.42 -2.39 -9.09
N TRP A 53 -4.25 -1.85 -8.75
CA TRP A 53 -3.91 -1.55 -7.36
C TRP A 53 -4.87 -0.55 -6.73
N ASN A 54 -5.29 0.49 -7.45
CA ASN A 54 -6.25 1.46 -6.95
C ASN A 54 -7.60 0.81 -6.62
N LEU A 55 -8.12 -0.02 -7.54
CA LEU A 55 -9.42 -0.67 -7.40
C LEU A 55 -9.46 -1.65 -6.20
N PHE A 56 -8.42 -2.47 -6.05
CA PHE A 56 -8.38 -3.52 -5.02
C PHE A 56 -7.49 -3.16 -3.81
N SER A 57 -7.16 -1.89 -3.65
CA SER A 57 -6.40 -1.38 -2.49
C SER A 57 -7.14 -1.58 -1.16
N GLY A 58 -8.45 -1.80 -1.18
CA GLY A 58 -9.26 -1.90 0.04
C GLY A 58 -10.02 -0.62 0.37
N PHE A 59 -9.75 0.49 -0.33
CA PHE A 59 -10.49 1.74 -0.15
C PHE A 59 -11.81 1.75 -0.94
N ILE A 60 -11.74 1.49 -2.25
CA ILE A 60 -12.94 1.47 -3.12
C ILE A 60 -13.79 0.23 -2.82
N ILE A 61 -13.14 -0.93 -2.71
CA ILE A 61 -13.78 -2.19 -2.38
C ILE A 61 -13.15 -2.70 -1.08
N PRO A 62 -13.85 -2.62 0.06
CA PRO A 62 -13.36 -3.15 1.33
C PRO A 62 -13.10 -4.65 1.24
N ARG A 63 -12.07 -5.14 1.95
CA ARG A 63 -11.69 -6.56 1.95
C ARG A 63 -12.83 -7.52 2.35
N PRO A 64 -13.69 -7.21 3.34
CA PRO A 64 -14.81 -8.09 3.68
C PRO A 64 -15.81 -8.26 2.53
N SER A 65 -16.05 -7.21 1.75
CA SER A 65 -16.99 -7.18 0.62
C SER A 65 -16.42 -7.78 -0.67
N MET A 66 -15.10 -8.03 -0.75
CA MET A 66 -14.51 -8.67 -1.92
C MET A 66 -14.95 -10.13 -2.04
N PRO A 67 -15.30 -10.59 -3.26
CA PRO A 67 -15.54 -12.01 -3.52
C PRO A 67 -14.37 -12.87 -3.02
N ILE A 68 -14.68 -14.01 -2.40
CA ILE A 68 -13.70 -14.87 -1.71
C ILE A 68 -12.53 -15.24 -2.64
N TRP A 69 -12.83 -15.51 -3.92
CA TRP A 69 -11.81 -15.87 -4.93
C TRP A 69 -10.91 -14.71 -5.37
N TRP A 70 -11.26 -13.45 -5.09
CA TRP A 70 -10.41 -12.26 -5.36
C TRP A 70 -9.64 -11.78 -4.13
N ARG A 71 -9.97 -12.28 -2.93
CA ARG A 71 -9.40 -11.80 -1.66
C ARG A 71 -7.89 -12.00 -1.55
N TRP A 72 -7.31 -12.96 -2.29
CA TRP A 72 -5.86 -13.16 -2.34
C TRP A 72 -5.13 -11.96 -2.95
N TYR A 73 -5.74 -11.27 -3.92
CA TYR A 73 -5.10 -10.17 -4.63
C TYR A 73 -4.85 -8.97 -3.70
N TYR A 74 -5.78 -8.72 -2.77
CA TYR A 74 -5.61 -7.71 -1.73
C TYR A 74 -4.29 -7.88 -0.98
N TRP A 75 -3.90 -9.12 -0.65
CA TRP A 75 -2.67 -9.40 0.09
C TRP A 75 -1.38 -9.20 -0.73
N ILE A 76 -1.46 -9.27 -2.06
CA ILE A 76 -0.31 -9.05 -2.96
C ILE A 76 -0.23 -7.58 -3.41
N CYS A 77 -1.32 -6.83 -3.27
CA CYS A 77 -1.38 -5.42 -3.65
C CYS A 77 -0.56 -4.55 -2.65
N PRO A 78 0.53 -3.89 -3.06
CA PRO A 78 1.34 -3.07 -2.16
C PRO A 78 0.56 -1.87 -1.61
N VAL A 79 -0.30 -1.27 -2.43
CA VAL A 79 -1.13 -0.10 -2.04
C VAL A 79 -2.11 -0.46 -0.92
N SER A 80 -2.55 -1.72 -0.87
CA SER A 80 -3.42 -2.20 0.20
C SER A 80 -2.75 -2.11 1.57
N TRP A 81 -1.49 -2.53 1.65
CA TRP A 81 -0.70 -2.45 2.87
C TRP A 81 -0.39 -1.01 3.26
N THR A 82 -0.14 -0.13 2.29
CA THR A 82 0.03 1.31 2.55
C THR A 82 -1.21 1.90 3.21
N LEU A 83 -2.39 1.64 2.66
CA LEU A 83 -3.64 2.13 3.23
C LEU A 83 -3.88 1.57 4.62
N TYR A 84 -3.68 0.27 4.80
CA TYR A 84 -3.76 -0.36 6.12
C TYR A 84 -2.83 0.37 7.10
N GLY A 85 -1.55 0.52 6.77
CA GLY A 85 -0.55 1.11 7.67
C GLY A 85 -0.84 2.56 8.02
N LEU A 86 -1.22 3.38 7.04
CA LEU A 86 -1.58 4.77 7.28
C LEU A 86 -2.84 4.90 8.13
N VAL A 87 -3.91 4.16 7.81
CA VAL A 87 -5.17 4.25 8.55
C VAL A 87 -4.99 3.74 9.98
N VAL A 88 -4.36 2.59 10.15
CA VAL A 88 -4.20 1.97 11.48
C VAL A 88 -3.23 2.72 12.38
N SER A 89 -2.17 3.33 11.82
CA SER A 89 -1.25 4.13 12.62
C SER A 89 -1.84 5.45 13.11
N GLN A 90 -2.78 6.05 12.35
CA GLN A 90 -3.38 7.33 12.72
C GLN A 90 -4.66 7.17 13.53
N PHE A 91 -5.49 6.19 13.18
CA PHE A 91 -6.86 6.07 13.67
C PHE A 91 -7.13 4.75 14.42
N GLY A 92 -6.22 3.77 14.36
CA GLY A 92 -6.45 2.43 14.89
C GLY A 92 -6.48 2.32 16.41
N ASP A 93 -6.07 3.38 17.12
CA ASP A 93 -6.05 3.51 18.58
C ASP A 93 -7.07 4.56 19.09
N LEU A 94 -7.87 5.15 18.20
CA LEU A 94 -8.86 6.15 18.56
C LEU A 94 -10.15 5.50 19.03
N THR A 95 -10.47 5.74 20.30
CA THR A 95 -11.70 5.27 20.95
C THR A 95 -12.83 6.31 20.93
N HIS A 96 -12.63 7.43 20.23
CA HIS A 96 -13.66 8.44 20.03
C HIS A 96 -14.88 7.83 19.31
N MET A 97 -16.07 8.17 19.80
CA MET A 97 -17.33 7.76 19.18
C MET A 97 -17.52 8.53 17.86
N LEU A 98 -17.97 7.83 16.83
CA LEU A 98 -18.39 8.44 15.58
C LEU A 98 -19.70 9.18 15.81
N GLU A 99 -19.80 10.41 15.29
CA GLU A 99 -21.02 11.23 15.37
C GLU A 99 -22.16 10.70 14.47
N ASP A 100 -21.91 9.63 13.71
CA ASP A 100 -22.76 9.11 12.63
C ASP A 100 -23.90 8.17 13.10
N GLY A 101 -24.27 8.23 14.38
CA GLY A 101 -25.50 7.64 14.92
C GLY A 101 -25.44 6.18 15.38
N ASP A 102 -24.41 5.41 15.03
CA ASP A 102 -24.31 3.97 15.39
C ASP A 102 -23.58 3.67 16.71
N ASN A 103 -23.21 4.70 17.50
CA ASN A 103 -22.48 4.55 18.78
C ASN A 103 -21.20 3.67 18.70
N GLU A 104 -20.61 3.52 17.51
CA GLU A 104 -19.35 2.80 17.32
C GLU A 104 -18.15 3.74 17.50
N THR A 105 -17.07 3.20 18.07
CA THR A 105 -15.77 3.89 18.11
C THR A 105 -15.08 3.83 16.74
N VAL A 106 -14.17 4.77 16.47
CA VAL A 106 -13.36 4.77 15.23
C VAL A 106 -12.62 3.43 15.06
N GLU A 107 -12.03 2.90 16.13
CA GLU A 107 -11.39 1.58 16.11
C GLU A 107 -12.36 0.46 15.70
N GLN A 108 -13.57 0.43 16.28
CA GLN A 108 -14.58 -0.59 15.96
C GLN A 108 -15.02 -0.51 14.50
N TYR A 109 -15.22 0.69 13.97
CA TYR A 109 -15.55 0.88 12.56
C TYR A 109 -14.44 0.33 11.64
N LEU A 110 -13.17 0.63 11.94
CA LEU A 110 -12.04 0.12 11.16
C LEU A 110 -11.94 -1.42 11.20
N ARG A 111 -12.27 -2.03 12.34
CA ARG A 111 -12.34 -3.49 12.48
C ARG A 111 -13.51 -4.09 11.73
N ASN A 112 -14.71 -3.52 11.84
CA ASN A 112 -15.93 -4.08 11.26
C ASN A 112 -15.97 -3.90 9.74
N PHE A 113 -15.62 -2.71 9.24
CA PHE A 113 -15.75 -2.37 7.83
C PHE A 113 -14.51 -2.76 7.01
N PHE A 114 -13.30 -2.50 7.51
CA PHE A 114 -12.06 -2.75 6.78
C PHE A 114 -11.31 -4.03 7.22
N ASP A 115 -11.69 -4.67 8.33
CA ASP A 115 -10.94 -5.75 9.02
C ASP A 115 -9.50 -5.32 9.36
N PHE A 116 -9.34 -4.05 9.74
CA PHE A 116 -8.07 -3.50 10.17
C PHE A 116 -7.86 -3.71 11.67
N ARG A 117 -6.69 -4.24 12.04
CA ARG A 117 -6.27 -4.48 13.42
C ARG A 117 -4.96 -3.76 13.72
N HIS A 118 -4.95 -3.04 14.84
CA HIS A 118 -3.76 -2.29 15.30
C HIS A 118 -2.57 -3.18 15.64
N ASP A 119 -2.82 -4.38 16.16
CA ASP A 119 -1.77 -5.34 16.55
C ASP A 119 -0.87 -5.79 15.38
N TYR A 120 -1.36 -5.68 14.13
CA TYR A 120 -0.60 -6.05 12.94
C TYR A 120 0.24 -4.92 12.35
N LEU A 121 0.27 -3.75 12.97
CA LEU A 121 0.99 -2.59 12.43
C LEU A 121 2.47 -2.90 12.14
N GLY A 122 3.16 -3.63 13.02
CA GLY A 122 4.54 -4.07 12.80
C GLY A 122 4.71 -5.03 11.62
N LEU A 123 3.74 -5.93 11.39
CA LEU A 123 3.73 -6.82 10.23
C LEU A 123 3.54 -6.01 8.94
N VAL A 124 2.60 -5.06 8.93
CA VAL A 124 2.33 -4.19 7.78
C VAL A 124 3.56 -3.39 7.40
N ALA A 125 4.28 -2.86 8.39
CA ALA A 125 5.54 -2.16 8.20
C ALA A 125 6.60 -3.07 7.53
N ALA A 126 6.76 -4.29 8.01
CA ALA A 126 7.70 -5.25 7.42
C ALA A 126 7.33 -5.63 5.98
N VAL A 127 6.04 -5.81 5.69
CA VAL A 127 5.56 -6.13 4.34
C VAL A 127 5.85 -5.01 3.35
N ILE A 128 5.62 -3.75 3.72
CA ILE A 128 5.93 -2.61 2.85
C ILE A 128 7.42 -2.51 2.54
N VAL A 129 8.28 -2.72 3.54
CA VAL A 129 9.74 -2.78 3.34
C VAL A 129 10.09 -3.92 2.38
N SER A 130 9.45 -5.09 2.54
CA SER A 130 9.68 -6.23 1.66
C SER A 130 9.32 -5.95 0.19
N PHE A 131 8.24 -5.20 -0.08
CA PHE A 131 7.90 -4.78 -1.44
C PHE A 131 8.93 -3.84 -2.04
N ALA A 132 9.44 -2.88 -1.26
CA ALA A 132 10.51 -2.00 -1.72
C ALA A 132 11.77 -2.80 -2.09
N VAL A 133 12.20 -3.72 -1.22
CA VAL A 133 13.35 -4.60 -1.48
C VAL A 133 13.10 -5.49 -2.71
N LEU A 134 11.91 -6.08 -2.83
CA LEU A 134 11.52 -6.95 -3.95
C LEU A 134 11.62 -6.19 -5.29
N PHE A 135 10.98 -5.02 -5.40
CA PHE A 135 11.02 -4.24 -6.64
C PHE A 135 12.42 -3.75 -6.97
N GLY A 136 13.20 -3.33 -5.96
CA GLY A 136 14.61 -2.95 -6.14
C GLY A 136 15.48 -4.12 -6.61
N ALA A 137 15.25 -5.32 -6.09
CA ALA A 137 15.97 -6.53 -6.49
C ALA A 137 15.63 -6.93 -7.93
N ILE A 138 14.33 -6.94 -8.30
CA ILE A 138 13.90 -7.25 -9.66
C ILE A 138 14.49 -6.23 -10.64
N PHE A 139 14.43 -4.94 -10.31
CA PHE A 139 15.06 -3.89 -11.13
C PHE A 139 16.56 -4.16 -11.35
N THR A 140 17.30 -4.46 -10.28
CA THR A 140 18.74 -4.74 -10.35
C THR A 140 19.06 -5.96 -11.24
N VAL A 141 18.29 -7.05 -11.08
CA VAL A 141 18.44 -8.25 -11.91
C VAL A 141 18.07 -7.96 -13.37
N SER A 142 17.02 -7.18 -13.60
CA SER A 142 16.52 -6.86 -14.94
C SER A 142 17.53 -6.05 -15.74
N ILE A 143 18.16 -5.04 -15.14
CA ILE A 143 19.24 -4.29 -15.83
C ILE A 143 20.41 -5.19 -16.21
N LYS A 144 20.77 -6.13 -15.33
CA LYS A 144 21.90 -7.05 -15.58
C LYS A 144 21.58 -8.05 -16.70
N MET A 145 20.35 -8.55 -16.75
CA MET A 145 19.93 -9.60 -17.67
C MET A 145 19.47 -9.05 -19.03
N PHE A 146 18.72 -7.94 -19.02
CA PHE A 146 18.13 -7.32 -20.20
C PHE A 146 18.91 -6.05 -20.57
N ASN A 147 20.04 -6.23 -21.25
CA ASN A 147 20.79 -5.09 -21.80
C ASN A 147 20.24 -4.70 -23.18
N PHE A 148 19.11 -3.98 -23.20
CA PHE A 148 18.45 -3.55 -24.43
C PHE A 148 19.23 -2.51 -25.25
N GLN A 149 20.24 -1.84 -24.66
CA GLN A 149 21.09 -0.87 -25.37
C GLN A 149 22.17 -1.52 -26.26
N ARG A 150 22.33 -2.85 -26.19
CA ARG A 150 23.37 -3.58 -26.94
C ARG A 150 22.83 -4.35 -28.16
N ARG A 151 21.60 -4.05 -28.58
CA ARG A 151 20.99 -4.56 -29.83
C ARG A 151 20.97 -3.48 -30.89
#